data_AF-A0AAN6RS51-F1
#
_entry.id   AF-A0AAN6RS51-F1
#
_cell.length_a   1.000
_cell.length_b   1.000
_cell.length_c   1.000
_cell.angle_alpha   90.00
_cell.angle_beta   90.00
_cell.angle_gamma   90.00
#
_symmetry.space_group_name_H-M   'P 1'
#
loop_
_entity.id
_entity.type
_entity.pdbx_description
1 polymer ?
#
loop_
_entity_poly.entity_id
_entity_poly.type
_entity_poly.pdbx_seq_one_letter_code
_entity_poly.pdbx_strand_id
1 'polypeptide(L)'
;WFVTASNSSRAFFLAEFRDMTDNLPGVSDIAAIVSKIHQQRSPNGKFGFHVTTFSGKHASDNAWCNTWEEFFTRATRDTMEGELAIHGPDEELEGLSEKILTEGRRIQPVLLHGDLWHGNVSVDNATKEPILYDPCCFYGHNEYDFGMWRASRYRLGLSHVQAYLKLAEPNEPSKDQDDRHALYAMQVDVFANSQPVLSICWPANKKIRELAKEEMRRLVGIYGDGYEGYLASKKLTEESAKDKAAPAVSVTQVLPESPTSPSAW
;
A
#
# COMPACT_ATOMS: atom_id res chain seq x y z
N TRP A 1 -10.27 20.04 -22.71
CA TRP A 1 -9.75 21.39 -22.49
C TRP A 1 -8.27 21.44 -22.87
N PHE A 2 -7.97 21.60 -24.16
CA PHE A 2 -6.61 21.87 -24.63
C PHE A 2 -6.72 22.81 -25.83
N VAL A 3 -6.18 24.03 -25.71
CA VAL A 3 -5.98 24.90 -26.86
C VAL A 3 -4.63 24.52 -27.42
N THR A 4 -4.62 23.76 -28.52
CA THR A 4 -3.40 23.48 -29.26
C THR A 4 -2.93 24.79 -29.88
N ALA A 5 -1.84 25.36 -29.35
CA ALA A 5 -1.08 26.34 -30.11
C ALA A 5 -0.69 25.72 -31.45
N SER A 6 -0.64 26.52 -32.52
CA SER A 6 -0.30 26.13 -33.90
C SER A 6 1.12 25.55 -34.08
N ASN A 7 1.81 25.23 -32.99
CA ASN A 7 3.11 24.59 -32.96
C ASN A 7 2.97 23.22 -32.27
N SER A 8 3.05 22.15 -33.06
CA SER A 8 2.82 20.76 -32.65
C SER A 8 3.82 20.21 -31.61
N SER A 9 4.81 20.99 -31.19
CA SER A 9 5.85 20.58 -30.24
C SER A 9 5.63 21.07 -28.79
N ARG A 10 4.59 21.86 -28.52
CA ARG A 10 4.36 22.44 -27.18
C ARG A 10 2.91 22.29 -26.74
N ALA A 11 2.74 21.89 -25.48
CA ALA A 11 1.46 21.86 -24.80
C ALA A 11 1.54 22.74 -23.54
N PHE A 12 0.39 23.30 -23.14
CA PHE A 12 0.25 24.03 -21.88
C PHE A 12 -1.09 23.67 -21.24
N PHE A 13 -1.13 23.78 -19.92
CA PHE A 13 -2.33 23.60 -19.11
C PHE A 13 -2.62 24.91 -18.39
N LEU A 14 -3.86 25.39 -18.49
CA LEU A 14 -4.32 26.57 -17.77
C LEU A 14 -5.24 26.10 -16.65
N ALA A 15 -4.92 26.48 -15.43
CA ALA A 15 -5.70 26.18 -14.23
C ALA A 15 -5.96 27.46 -13.45
N GLU A 16 -6.88 27.35 -12.48
CA GLU A 16 -7.08 28.39 -11.49
C GLU A 16 -5.78 28.62 -10.69
N PHE A 17 -5.41 29.88 -10.51
CA PHE A 17 -4.32 30.25 -9.60
C PHE A 17 -4.81 30.19 -8.15
N ARG A 18 -4.10 29.44 -7.32
CA ARG A 18 -4.38 29.28 -5.89
C ARG A 18 -3.18 29.76 -5.09
N ASP A 19 -3.39 30.75 -4.23
CA ASP A 19 -2.37 31.21 -3.29
C ASP A 19 -2.27 30.21 -2.13
N MET A 20 -1.10 29.62 -1.92
CA MET A 20 -0.89 28.47 -1.06
C MET A 20 0.20 28.75 -0.04
N THR A 21 0.12 28.14 1.14
CA THR A 21 1.17 28.24 2.15
C THR A 21 2.26 27.19 1.96
N ASP A 22 3.45 27.41 2.52
CA ASP A 22 4.51 26.38 2.56
C ASP A 22 4.28 25.30 3.64
N ASN A 23 3.18 25.41 4.39
CA ASN A 23 2.85 24.48 5.47
C ASN A 23 1.97 23.34 4.98
N LEU A 24 2.18 22.15 5.54
CA LEU A 24 1.25 21.04 5.38
C LEU A 24 -0.03 21.32 6.15
N PRO A 25 -1.21 20.95 5.62
CA PRO A 25 -2.45 20.96 6.39
C PRO A 25 -2.35 20.07 7.63
N GLY A 26 -3.26 20.28 8.58
CA GLY A 26 -3.35 19.43 9.76
C GLY A 26 -3.64 17.98 9.39
N VAL A 27 -3.16 17.04 10.21
CA VAL A 27 -3.35 15.59 10.00
C VAL A 27 -4.83 15.23 9.76
N SER A 28 -5.74 15.86 10.52
CA SER A 28 -7.18 15.63 10.39
C SER A 28 -7.77 16.24 9.11
N ASP A 29 -7.22 17.36 8.64
CA ASP A 29 -7.68 18.04 7.43
C ASP A 29 -7.31 17.22 6.19
N ILE A 30 -6.09 16.69 6.15
CA ILE A 30 -5.63 15.75 5.10
C ILE A 30 -6.51 14.50 5.12
N ALA A 31 -6.73 13.89 6.28
CA ALA A 31 -7.61 12.73 6.40
C ALA A 31 -9.03 13.01 5.88
N ALA A 32 -9.58 14.18 6.20
CA ALA A 32 -10.93 14.58 5.80
C ALA A 32 -11.05 14.79 4.28
N ILE A 33 -10.13 15.50 3.64
CA ILE A 33 -10.18 15.72 2.18
C ILE A 33 -9.98 14.41 1.41
N VAL A 34 -9.08 13.54 1.88
CA VAL A 34 -8.83 12.24 1.24
C VAL A 34 -10.03 11.30 1.40
N SER A 35 -10.67 11.27 2.58
CA SER A 35 -11.92 10.52 2.77
C SER A 35 -13.02 10.99 1.82
N LYS A 36 -13.16 12.30 1.59
CA LYS A 36 -14.13 12.84 0.60
C LYS A 36 -13.87 12.36 -0.82
N ILE A 37 -12.60 12.24 -1.24
CA ILE A 37 -12.22 11.71 -2.56
C ILE A 37 -12.56 10.22 -2.64
N HIS A 38 -12.18 9.45 -1.63
CA HIS A 38 -12.41 8.01 -1.59
C HIS A 38 -13.91 7.64 -1.45
N GLN A 39 -14.79 8.57 -1.13
CA GLN A 39 -16.24 8.36 -1.21
C GLN A 39 -16.76 8.30 -2.66
N GLN A 40 -16.02 8.85 -3.63
CA GLN A 40 -16.39 8.77 -5.05
C GLN A 40 -16.17 7.34 -5.57
N ARG A 41 -17.25 6.69 -5.98
CA ARG A 41 -17.22 5.31 -6.49
C ARG A 41 -16.97 5.28 -7.99
N SER A 42 -16.35 4.19 -8.46
CA SER A 42 -16.20 3.94 -9.89
C SER A 42 -17.55 3.95 -10.61
N PRO A 43 -17.68 4.70 -11.72
CA PRO A 43 -18.96 4.89 -12.43
C PRO A 43 -19.50 3.60 -13.06
N ASN A 44 -18.65 2.60 -13.25
CA ASN A 44 -18.99 1.31 -13.84
C ASN A 44 -18.69 0.12 -12.90
N GLY A 45 -18.32 0.40 -11.64
CA GLY A 45 -17.94 -0.62 -10.65
C GLY A 45 -16.63 -1.36 -10.96
N LYS A 46 -15.82 -0.87 -11.91
CA LYS A 46 -14.54 -1.47 -12.33
C LYS A 46 -13.34 -0.66 -11.85
N PHE A 47 -12.16 -1.26 -11.90
CA PHE A 47 -10.88 -0.61 -11.63
C PHE A 47 -10.30 -0.04 -12.92
N GLY A 48 -9.63 1.11 -12.85
CA GLY A 48 -9.07 1.81 -14.00
C GLY A 48 -9.54 3.25 -14.12
N PHE A 49 -9.36 3.85 -15.30
CA PHE A 49 -9.76 5.23 -15.56
C PHE A 49 -10.17 5.42 -17.02
N HIS A 50 -10.96 6.45 -17.28
CA HIS A 50 -11.49 6.73 -18.62
C HIS A 50 -10.44 7.31 -19.58
N VAL A 51 -9.29 7.76 -19.07
CA VAL A 51 -8.15 8.26 -19.83
C VAL A 51 -6.85 7.75 -19.22
N THR A 52 -5.80 7.69 -20.03
CA THR A 52 -4.42 7.52 -19.55
C THR A 52 -4.04 8.74 -18.69
N THR A 53 -3.60 8.48 -17.47
CA THR A 53 -2.99 9.48 -16.59
C THR A 53 -1.48 9.33 -16.61
N PHE A 54 -0.79 10.33 -16.05
CA PHE A 54 0.67 10.36 -16.04
C PHE A 54 1.18 10.63 -14.63
N SER A 55 2.09 9.78 -14.17
CA SER A 55 2.92 10.07 -13.01
C SER A 55 4.30 10.50 -13.50
N GLY A 56 4.55 11.80 -13.48
CA GLY A 56 5.69 12.39 -14.18
C GLY A 56 5.62 12.12 -15.69
N LYS A 57 6.57 11.31 -16.21
CA LYS A 57 6.61 10.91 -17.64
C LYS A 57 6.03 9.54 -17.92
N HIS A 58 5.65 8.81 -16.88
CA HIS A 58 5.11 7.46 -17.01
C HIS A 58 3.64 7.51 -17.37
N ALA A 59 3.26 6.88 -18.48
CA ALA A 59 1.87 6.72 -18.88
C ALA A 59 1.28 5.50 -18.17
N SER A 60 0.30 5.69 -17.28
CA SER A 60 -0.32 4.57 -16.56
C SER A 60 -1.30 3.79 -17.45
N ASP A 61 -1.19 2.45 -17.47
CA ASP A 61 -2.20 1.58 -18.08
C ASP A 61 -3.48 1.57 -17.22
N ASN A 62 -4.38 2.49 -17.54
CA ASN A 62 -5.65 2.67 -16.87
C ASN A 62 -6.80 1.84 -17.47
N ALA A 63 -6.53 0.84 -18.33
CA ALA A 63 -7.61 0.09 -18.95
C ALA A 63 -8.51 -0.58 -17.89
N TRP A 64 -9.82 -0.60 -18.16
CA TRP A 64 -10.79 -1.10 -17.20
C TRP A 64 -10.68 -2.61 -16.97
N CYS A 65 -10.70 -3.03 -15.71
CA CYS A 65 -10.70 -4.44 -15.31
C CYS A 65 -11.61 -4.69 -14.11
N ASN A 66 -11.98 -5.96 -13.88
CA ASN A 66 -13.01 -6.30 -12.90
C ASN A 66 -12.46 -6.49 -11.48
N THR A 67 -11.15 -6.74 -11.34
CA THR A 67 -10.51 -7.05 -10.07
C THR A 67 -9.36 -6.09 -9.81
N TRP A 68 -9.10 -5.78 -8.53
CA TRP A 68 -7.98 -4.92 -8.15
C TRP A 68 -6.66 -5.62 -8.45
N GLU A 69 -6.65 -6.93 -8.23
CA GLU A 69 -5.58 -7.86 -8.46
C GLU A 69 -5.07 -7.77 -9.91
N GLU A 70 -5.97 -7.82 -10.88
CA GLU A 70 -5.65 -7.66 -12.31
C GLU A 70 -5.07 -6.27 -12.61
N PHE A 71 -5.67 -5.20 -12.06
CA PHE A 71 -5.17 -3.84 -12.24
C PHE A 71 -3.74 -3.69 -11.69
N PHE A 72 -3.56 -4.09 -10.43
CA PHE A 72 -2.32 -3.92 -9.68
C PHE A 72 -1.18 -4.77 -10.25
N THR A 73 -1.49 -5.99 -10.72
CA THR A 73 -0.52 -6.87 -11.39
C THR A 73 0.02 -6.23 -12.67
N ARG A 74 -0.84 -5.62 -13.49
CA ARG A 74 -0.40 -4.90 -14.69
C ARG A 74 0.48 -3.70 -14.34
N ALA A 75 0.04 -2.88 -13.39
CA ALA A 75 0.80 -1.71 -12.95
C ALA A 75 2.17 -2.08 -12.34
N THR A 76 2.24 -3.19 -11.59
CA THR A 76 3.49 -3.69 -11.01
C THR A 76 4.42 -4.24 -12.09
N ARG A 77 3.90 -5.02 -13.06
CA ARG A 77 4.68 -5.51 -14.20
C ARG A 77 5.33 -4.37 -14.97
N ASP A 78 4.55 -3.37 -15.35
CA ASP A 78 5.02 -2.19 -16.08
C ASP A 78 6.11 -1.42 -15.29
N THR A 79 5.91 -1.27 -13.98
CA THR A 79 6.90 -0.66 -13.09
C THR A 79 8.21 -1.47 -13.02
N MET A 80 8.11 -2.81 -12.92
CA MET A 80 9.28 -3.70 -12.87
C MET A 80 10.03 -3.73 -14.20
N GLU A 81 9.32 -3.77 -15.33
CA GLU A 81 9.93 -3.70 -16.66
C GLU A 81 10.73 -2.41 -16.85
N GLY A 82 10.18 -1.26 -16.43
CA GLY A 82 10.89 0.03 -16.45
C GLY A 82 12.10 0.06 -15.52
N GLU A 83 11.98 -0.54 -14.35
CA GLU A 83 13.07 -0.65 -13.37
C GLU A 83 14.25 -1.48 -13.92
N LEU A 84 13.96 -2.65 -14.47
CA LEU A 84 14.96 -3.55 -15.06
C LEU A 84 15.57 -2.95 -16.32
N ALA A 85 14.80 -2.19 -17.11
CA ALA A 85 15.31 -1.49 -18.28
C ALA A 85 16.35 -0.41 -17.93
N ILE A 86 16.20 0.26 -16.78
CA ILE A 86 17.11 1.32 -16.32
C ILE A 86 18.32 0.75 -15.59
N HIS A 87 18.08 -0.21 -14.69
CA HIS A 87 19.08 -0.67 -13.73
C HIS A 87 19.69 -2.04 -14.07
N GLY A 88 19.19 -2.71 -15.11
CA GLY A 88 19.60 -4.03 -15.55
C GLY A 88 18.88 -5.16 -14.83
N PRO A 89 19.02 -6.40 -15.35
CA PRO A 89 18.33 -7.59 -14.86
C PRO A 89 18.70 -7.92 -13.40
N ASP A 90 17.75 -8.52 -12.68
CA ASP A 90 17.90 -8.96 -11.29
C ASP A 90 16.96 -10.15 -11.03
N GLU A 91 17.51 -11.36 -11.09
CA GLU A 91 16.74 -12.61 -10.96
C GLU A 91 15.97 -12.72 -9.64
N GLU A 92 16.50 -12.14 -8.55
CA GLU A 92 15.83 -12.13 -7.25
C GLU A 92 14.59 -11.24 -7.31
N LEU A 93 14.75 -10.02 -7.85
CA LEU A 93 13.65 -9.06 -7.98
C LEU A 93 12.53 -9.62 -8.87
N GLU A 94 12.90 -10.20 -10.01
CA GLU A 94 11.96 -10.83 -10.95
C GLU A 94 11.17 -11.96 -10.26
N GLY A 95 11.87 -12.91 -9.63
CA GLY A 95 11.23 -14.05 -8.95
C GLY A 95 10.39 -13.65 -7.73
N LEU A 96 10.71 -12.55 -7.05
CA LEU A 96 9.88 -12.00 -5.99
C LEU A 96 8.61 -11.33 -6.56
N SER A 97 8.73 -10.59 -7.67
CA SER A 97 7.61 -9.87 -8.28
C SER A 97 6.50 -10.83 -8.75
N GLU A 98 6.86 -12.01 -9.25
CA GLU A 98 5.90 -13.04 -9.68
C GLU A 98 5.08 -13.63 -8.51
N LYS A 99 5.63 -13.61 -7.30
CA LYS A 99 5.01 -14.18 -6.09
C LYS A 99 4.18 -13.16 -5.31
N ILE A 100 4.38 -11.87 -5.57
CA ILE A 100 3.60 -10.80 -4.96
C ILE A 100 2.34 -10.61 -5.78
N LEU A 101 1.40 -11.53 -5.58
CA LEU A 101 0.05 -11.38 -6.09
C LEU A 101 -0.90 -11.22 -4.92
N THR A 102 -1.65 -10.12 -4.93
CA THR A 102 -2.84 -9.98 -4.11
C THR A 102 -3.86 -10.90 -4.76
N GLU A 103 -4.36 -11.94 -4.09
CA GLU A 103 -5.51 -12.69 -4.57
C GLU A 103 -6.61 -12.68 -3.51
N GLY A 104 -7.85 -12.72 -3.96
CA GLY A 104 -9.00 -13.16 -3.16
C GLY A 104 -9.73 -12.09 -2.35
N ARG A 105 -9.60 -10.79 -2.67
CA ARG A 105 -10.24 -9.74 -1.87
C ARG A 105 -11.34 -9.01 -2.61
N ARG A 106 -12.42 -8.73 -1.87
CA ARG A 106 -13.50 -7.88 -2.34
C ARG A 106 -13.17 -6.42 -2.05
N ILE A 107 -12.49 -5.77 -2.98
CA ILE A 107 -12.15 -4.35 -2.92
C ILE A 107 -13.21 -3.55 -3.67
N GLN A 108 -13.68 -2.45 -3.09
CA GLN A 108 -14.55 -1.50 -3.78
C GLN A 108 -13.68 -0.46 -4.52
N PRO A 109 -13.80 -0.32 -5.86
CA PRO A 109 -13.07 0.70 -6.58
C PRO A 109 -13.58 2.11 -6.23
N VAL A 110 -12.66 2.94 -5.73
CA VAL A 110 -12.90 4.34 -5.38
C VAL A 110 -11.93 5.25 -6.13
N LEU A 111 -12.29 6.51 -6.34
CA LEU A 111 -11.39 7.49 -6.93
C LEU A 111 -10.19 7.68 -5.99
N LEU A 112 -8.98 7.63 -6.56
CA LEU A 112 -7.73 7.90 -5.86
C LEU A 112 -7.09 9.17 -6.40
N HIS A 113 -6.25 9.80 -5.57
CA HIS A 113 -5.36 10.86 -6.06
C HIS A 113 -4.21 10.26 -6.89
N GLY A 114 -3.66 9.11 -6.48
CA GLY A 114 -2.67 8.32 -7.22
C GLY A 114 -1.23 8.85 -7.16
N ASP A 115 -1.03 10.09 -6.70
CA ASP A 115 0.30 10.69 -6.41
C ASP A 115 0.27 11.50 -5.10
N LEU A 116 -0.23 10.90 -4.02
CA LEU A 116 -0.56 11.62 -2.78
C LEU A 116 0.60 11.68 -1.77
N TRP A 117 1.57 12.56 -2.03
CA TRP A 117 2.66 12.85 -1.11
C TRP A 117 2.65 14.32 -0.66
N HIS A 118 3.49 14.66 0.32
CA HIS A 118 3.53 15.99 0.93
C HIS A 118 3.85 17.15 -0.04
N GLY A 119 4.36 16.87 -1.24
CA GLY A 119 4.59 17.87 -2.28
C GLY A 119 3.35 18.24 -3.09
N ASN A 120 2.29 17.41 -3.01
CA ASN A 120 1.04 17.54 -3.77
C ASN A 120 -0.15 17.94 -2.86
N VAL A 121 0.15 18.47 -1.68
CA VAL A 121 -0.82 18.89 -0.67
C VAL A 121 -0.37 20.20 -0.04
N SER A 122 -1.26 21.17 0.03
CA SER A 122 -1.01 22.46 0.69
C SER A 122 -2.28 23.00 1.35
N VAL A 123 -2.18 24.16 2.00
CA VAL A 123 -3.31 24.94 2.54
C VAL A 123 -3.53 26.15 1.64
N ASP A 124 -4.74 26.32 1.14
CA ASP A 124 -5.15 27.51 0.40
C ASP A 124 -5.22 28.71 1.36
N ASN A 125 -4.51 29.79 1.03
CA ASN A 125 -4.32 30.93 1.92
C ASN A 125 -5.61 31.72 2.14
N ALA A 126 -6.54 31.72 1.17
CA ALA A 126 -7.80 32.46 1.24
C ALA A 126 -8.85 31.73 2.07
N THR A 127 -8.99 30.41 1.86
CA THR A 127 -10.01 29.57 2.50
C THR A 127 -9.53 28.91 3.78
N LYS A 128 -8.21 28.77 3.95
CA LYS A 128 -7.56 27.98 5.01
C LYS A 128 -7.88 26.48 4.96
N GLU A 129 -8.41 26.00 3.85
CA GLU A 129 -8.73 24.59 3.64
C GLU A 129 -7.58 23.85 2.94
N PRO A 130 -7.46 22.52 3.13
CA PRO A 130 -6.51 21.72 2.38
C PRO A 130 -6.84 21.73 0.88
N ILE A 131 -5.80 21.78 0.05
CA ILE A 131 -5.88 21.64 -1.40
C ILE A 131 -4.94 20.53 -1.86
N LEU A 132 -5.43 19.68 -2.77
CA LEU A 132 -4.64 18.65 -3.45
C LEU A 132 -4.45 19.06 -4.91
N TYR A 133 -3.29 18.73 -5.48
CA TYR A 133 -2.94 19.08 -6.86
C TYR A 133 -1.99 18.04 -7.46
N ASP A 134 -1.79 18.14 -8.78
CA ASP A 134 -0.98 17.19 -9.57
C ASP A 134 -1.37 15.71 -9.39
N PRO A 135 -2.65 15.34 -9.60
CA PRO A 135 -3.08 13.97 -9.41
C PRO A 135 -2.71 13.06 -10.58
N CYS A 136 -2.54 11.78 -10.27
CA CYS A 136 -2.50 10.68 -11.24
C CYS A 136 -3.73 9.78 -11.02
N CYS A 137 -4.93 10.33 -11.23
CA CYS A 137 -6.19 9.70 -10.82
C CYS A 137 -6.47 8.36 -11.51
N PHE A 138 -6.98 7.40 -10.73
CA PHE A 138 -7.66 6.21 -11.23
C PHE A 138 -8.62 5.68 -10.17
N TYR A 139 -9.50 4.74 -10.56
CA TYR A 139 -10.35 4.02 -9.62
C TYR A 139 -9.62 2.76 -9.13
N GLY A 140 -9.35 2.71 -7.83
CA GLY A 140 -8.47 1.71 -7.21
C GLY A 140 -8.89 1.33 -5.79
N HIS A 141 -8.01 0.61 -5.10
CA HIS A 141 -8.12 0.38 -3.66
C HIS A 141 -7.77 1.65 -2.89
N ASN A 142 -8.64 2.11 -1.99
CA ASN A 142 -8.44 3.34 -1.19
C ASN A 142 -7.12 3.38 -0.42
N GLU A 143 -6.57 2.22 -0.04
CA GLU A 143 -5.30 2.15 0.68
C GLU A 143 -4.06 2.36 -0.20
N TYR A 144 -4.23 2.37 -1.53
CA TYR A 144 -3.13 2.64 -2.47
C TYR A 144 -2.46 3.99 -2.20
N ASP A 145 -3.26 5.03 -1.94
CA ASP A 145 -2.75 6.38 -1.63
C ASP A 145 -1.92 6.41 -0.32
N PHE A 146 -2.05 5.39 0.55
CA PHE A 146 -1.25 5.28 1.77
C PHE A 146 0.14 4.69 1.54
N GLY A 147 0.41 4.11 0.36
CA GLY A 147 1.75 3.63 0.01
C GLY A 147 2.80 4.74 0.10
N MET A 148 2.47 5.92 -0.44
CA MET A 148 3.33 7.11 -0.32
C MET A 148 3.41 7.64 1.12
N TRP A 149 2.40 7.40 1.97
CA TRP A 149 2.44 7.82 3.37
C TRP A 149 3.29 6.88 4.22
N ARG A 150 3.43 5.61 3.81
CA ARG A 150 4.29 4.65 4.52
C ARG A 150 5.76 4.79 4.12
N ALA A 151 6.06 5.21 2.89
CA ALA A 151 7.42 5.38 2.44
C ALA A 151 8.17 6.48 3.23
N SER A 152 9.29 6.10 3.85
CA SER A 152 10.03 6.90 4.85
C SER A 152 10.57 8.25 4.36
N ARG A 153 10.65 8.45 3.05
CA ARG A 153 11.14 9.71 2.43
C ARG A 153 10.10 10.82 2.44
N TYR A 154 8.83 10.52 2.69
CA TYR A 154 7.75 11.50 2.67
C TYR A 154 7.36 11.95 4.08
N ARG A 155 6.75 13.14 4.17
CA ARG A 155 6.34 13.75 5.45
C ARG A 155 4.94 13.36 5.91
N LEU A 156 4.18 12.67 5.07
CA LEU A 156 2.91 12.03 5.46
C LEU A 156 3.24 10.66 6.06
N GLY A 157 2.36 10.12 6.92
CA GLY A 157 2.74 9.02 7.81
C GLY A 157 1.57 8.31 8.49
N LEU A 158 1.90 7.36 9.37
CA LEU A 158 0.93 6.55 10.12
C LEU A 158 -0.15 7.38 10.85
N SER A 159 0.21 8.56 11.36
CA SER A 159 -0.76 9.47 11.99
C SER A 159 -1.89 9.89 11.04
N HIS A 160 -1.58 10.08 9.75
CA HIS A 160 -2.54 10.45 8.71
C HIS A 160 -3.44 9.26 8.35
N VAL A 161 -2.86 8.07 8.22
CA VAL A 161 -3.60 6.81 8.02
C VAL A 161 -4.59 6.61 9.18
N GLN A 162 -4.12 6.72 10.43
CA GLN A 162 -4.96 6.56 11.62
C GLN A 162 -6.08 7.60 11.70
N ALA A 163 -5.82 8.85 11.28
CA ALA A 163 -6.86 9.87 11.21
C ALA A 163 -7.89 9.54 10.11
N TYR A 164 -7.45 9.08 8.95
CA TYR A 164 -8.33 8.64 7.86
C TYR A 164 -9.24 7.47 8.28
N LEU A 165 -8.69 6.47 8.96
CA LEU A 165 -9.44 5.28 9.40
C LEU A 165 -10.52 5.58 10.45
N LYS A 166 -10.51 6.77 11.06
CA LYS A 166 -11.62 7.24 11.91
C LYS A 166 -12.81 7.75 11.10
N LEU A 167 -12.62 8.02 9.81
CA LEU A 167 -13.59 8.62 8.89
C LEU A 167 -14.10 7.64 7.83
N ALA A 168 -13.47 6.48 7.68
CA ALA A 168 -13.79 5.48 6.67
C ALA A 168 -13.75 4.08 7.29
N GLU A 169 -14.57 3.17 6.75
CA GLU A 169 -14.56 1.77 7.15
C GLU A 169 -13.21 1.13 6.79
N PRO A 170 -12.53 0.45 7.73
CA PRO A 170 -11.31 -0.28 7.43
C PRO A 170 -11.56 -1.42 6.44
N ASN A 171 -10.59 -1.66 5.54
CA ASN A 171 -10.66 -2.85 4.68
C ASN A 171 -10.25 -4.09 5.46
N GLU A 172 -11.05 -5.16 5.30
CA GLU A 172 -10.81 -6.43 5.97
C GLU A 172 -9.86 -7.36 5.19
N PRO A 173 -9.14 -8.24 5.90
CA PRO A 173 -8.92 -8.20 7.35
C PRO A 173 -8.05 -7.02 7.80
N SER A 174 -8.44 -6.34 8.88
CA SER A 174 -7.65 -5.23 9.44
C SER A 174 -6.22 -5.62 9.86
N LYS A 175 -6.00 -6.90 10.21
CA LYS A 175 -4.71 -7.42 10.71
C LYS A 175 -3.55 -7.35 9.73
N ASP A 176 -3.82 -7.33 8.42
CA ASP A 176 -2.79 -7.26 7.38
C ASP A 176 -2.74 -5.89 6.68
N GLN A 177 -3.38 -4.88 7.26
CA GLN A 177 -3.39 -3.53 6.72
C GLN A 177 -1.97 -2.96 6.53
N ASP A 178 -1.06 -3.14 7.49
CA ASP A 178 0.32 -2.66 7.31
C ASP A 178 1.03 -3.41 6.17
N ASP A 179 0.75 -4.69 5.98
CA ASP A 179 1.31 -5.46 4.86
C ASP A 179 0.78 -4.97 3.50
N ARG A 180 -0.49 -4.54 3.43
CA ARG A 180 -1.04 -3.91 2.21
C ARG A 180 -0.41 -2.55 1.96
N HIS A 181 -0.24 -1.73 3.00
CA HIS A 181 0.44 -0.45 2.85
C HIS A 181 1.91 -0.64 2.48
N ALA A 182 2.56 -1.67 3.00
CA ALA A 182 3.92 -2.06 2.63
C ALA A 182 4.02 -2.46 1.15
N LEU A 183 3.05 -3.24 0.67
CA LEU A 183 2.95 -3.62 -0.72
C LEU A 183 2.83 -2.38 -1.64
N TYR A 184 1.97 -1.43 -1.29
CA TYR A 184 1.83 -0.19 -2.06
C TYR A 184 3.05 0.73 -1.93
N ALA A 185 3.69 0.78 -0.77
CA ALA A 185 4.93 1.54 -0.58
C ALA A 185 6.09 0.94 -1.41
N MET A 186 6.18 -0.39 -1.49
CA MET A 186 7.15 -1.08 -2.34
C MET A 186 6.96 -0.68 -3.80
N GLN A 187 5.73 -0.67 -4.32
CA GLN A 187 5.50 -0.21 -5.69
C GLN A 187 5.93 1.25 -5.88
N VAL A 188 5.64 2.13 -4.91
CA VAL A 188 6.09 3.53 -4.91
C VAL A 188 7.62 3.66 -4.91
N ASP A 189 8.32 2.77 -4.22
CA ASP A 189 9.78 2.73 -4.14
C ASP A 189 10.42 2.24 -5.45
N VAL A 190 9.90 1.13 -5.99
CA VAL A 190 10.34 0.58 -7.29
C VAL A 190 10.00 1.56 -8.42
N PHE A 191 8.83 2.18 -8.38
CA PHE A 191 8.41 3.19 -9.34
C PHE A 191 9.37 4.37 -9.41
N ALA A 192 9.86 4.85 -8.26
CA ALA A 192 10.86 5.91 -8.21
C ALA A 192 12.18 5.53 -8.92
N ASN A 193 12.52 4.24 -8.98
CA ASN A 193 13.68 3.73 -9.73
C ASN A 193 13.37 3.48 -11.21
N SER A 194 12.11 3.21 -11.56
CA SER A 194 11.66 2.89 -12.93
C SER A 194 11.56 4.07 -13.90
N GLN A 195 11.79 5.30 -13.44
CA GLN A 195 11.69 6.51 -14.26
C GLN A 195 13.04 7.17 -14.44
N PRO A 196 13.54 7.43 -15.67
CA PRO A 196 14.87 8.03 -15.85
C PRO A 196 14.99 9.38 -15.16
N VAL A 197 13.93 10.20 -15.12
CA VAL A 197 13.96 11.50 -14.44
C VAL A 197 14.09 11.34 -12.93
N LEU A 198 13.34 10.42 -12.32
CA LEU A 198 13.42 10.16 -10.88
C LEU A 198 14.74 9.43 -10.55
N SER A 199 15.11 8.41 -11.31
CA SER A 199 16.39 7.73 -11.23
C SER A 199 17.57 8.70 -11.43
N ILE A 200 17.49 9.72 -12.29
CA ILE A 200 18.52 10.78 -12.41
C ILE A 200 18.51 11.74 -11.21
N CYS A 201 17.35 12.03 -10.62
CA CYS A 201 17.27 12.74 -9.34
C CYS A 201 17.87 11.91 -8.19
N TRP A 202 17.95 10.58 -8.36
CA TRP A 202 18.45 9.62 -7.38
C TRP A 202 19.42 8.58 -8.00
N PRO A 203 20.48 9.02 -8.70
CA PRO A 203 21.23 8.15 -9.60
C PRO A 203 22.04 7.15 -8.77
N ALA A 204 21.81 5.87 -9.05
CA ALA A 204 22.42 4.72 -8.36
C ALA A 204 21.98 4.45 -6.92
N ASN A 205 20.71 4.72 -6.56
CA ASN A 205 20.21 4.34 -5.25
C ASN A 205 19.91 2.82 -5.13
N LYS A 206 20.95 1.99 -5.16
CA LYS A 206 20.84 0.54 -4.86
C LYS A 206 20.16 0.29 -3.52
N LYS A 207 20.21 1.23 -2.58
CA LYS A 207 19.53 1.10 -1.29
C LYS A 207 18.01 0.99 -1.45
N ILE A 208 17.38 1.72 -2.38
CA ILE A 208 15.93 1.61 -2.59
C ILE A 208 15.59 0.25 -3.23
N ARG A 209 16.37 -0.21 -4.22
CA ARG A 209 16.20 -1.55 -4.80
C ARG A 209 16.35 -2.64 -3.73
N GLU A 210 17.36 -2.55 -2.86
CA GLU A 210 17.55 -3.52 -1.77
C GLU A 210 16.44 -3.45 -0.72
N LEU A 211 15.99 -2.25 -0.33
CA LEU A 211 14.85 -2.08 0.59
C LEU A 211 13.56 -2.66 0.00
N ALA A 212 13.33 -2.46 -1.31
CA ALA A 212 12.22 -3.09 -2.01
C ALA A 212 12.34 -4.62 -1.94
N LYS A 213 13.50 -5.20 -2.27
CA LYS A 213 13.72 -6.66 -2.17
C LYS A 213 13.56 -7.20 -0.75
N GLU A 214 14.01 -6.47 0.27
CA GLU A 214 13.80 -6.85 1.68
C GLU A 214 12.31 -6.93 2.03
N GLU A 215 11.53 -5.92 1.63
CA GLU A 215 10.09 -5.91 1.90
C GLU A 215 9.36 -6.98 1.06
N MET A 216 9.76 -7.16 -0.20
CA MET A 216 9.24 -8.22 -1.07
C MET A 216 9.52 -9.60 -0.48
N ARG A 217 10.74 -9.87 0.00
CA ARG A 217 11.09 -11.13 0.69
C ARG A 217 10.20 -11.35 1.91
N ARG A 218 9.97 -10.31 2.71
CA ARG A 218 9.10 -10.39 3.89
C ARG A 218 7.66 -10.75 3.49
N LEU A 219 7.11 -10.06 2.50
CA LEU A 219 5.74 -10.28 2.02
C LEU A 219 5.58 -11.67 1.38
N VAL A 220 6.52 -12.09 0.53
CA VAL A 220 6.53 -13.45 -0.07
C VAL A 220 6.69 -14.52 1.01
N GLY A 221 7.47 -14.28 2.07
CA GLY A 221 7.58 -15.20 3.20
C GLY A 221 6.27 -15.40 3.97
N ILE A 222 5.35 -14.43 3.92
CA ILE A 222 4.04 -14.49 4.58
C ILE A 222 2.95 -15.00 3.62
N TYR A 223 2.98 -14.57 2.35
CA TYR A 223 1.90 -14.73 1.38
C TYR A 223 2.30 -15.50 0.11
N GLY A 224 3.49 -16.09 0.03
CA GLY A 224 4.04 -16.69 -1.18
C GLY A 224 3.26 -17.87 -1.77
N ASP A 225 2.39 -18.50 -0.98
CA ASP A 225 1.43 -19.52 -1.42
C ASP A 225 0.04 -18.91 -1.75
N GLY A 226 -0.02 -17.59 -1.92
CA GLY A 226 -1.26 -16.82 -2.07
C GLY A 226 -1.98 -16.54 -0.75
N TYR A 227 -3.04 -15.74 -0.82
CA TYR A 227 -3.85 -15.38 0.35
C TYR A 227 -4.56 -16.60 0.97
N GLU A 228 -5.07 -17.50 0.14
CA GLU A 228 -5.70 -18.75 0.59
C GLU A 228 -4.68 -19.67 1.29
N GLY A 229 -3.45 -19.75 0.77
CA GLY A 229 -2.34 -20.46 1.43
C GLY A 229 -2.00 -19.86 2.79
N TYR A 230 -1.97 -18.53 2.90
CA TYR A 230 -1.81 -17.84 4.19
C TYR A 230 -2.94 -18.18 5.19
N LEU A 231 -4.21 -18.15 4.75
CA LEU A 231 -5.33 -18.50 5.61
C LEU A 231 -5.27 -19.96 6.07
N ALA A 232 -4.87 -20.87 5.18
CA ALA A 232 -4.68 -22.29 5.49
C ALA A 232 -3.56 -22.51 6.52
N SER A 233 -2.39 -21.86 6.34
CA SER A 233 -1.27 -21.98 7.28
C SER A 233 -1.60 -21.45 8.67
N LYS A 234 -2.41 -20.38 8.76
CA LYS A 234 -2.90 -19.86 10.04
C LYS A 234 -3.87 -20.80 10.74
N LYS A 235 -4.82 -21.39 10.01
CA LYS A 235 -5.73 -22.40 10.59
C LYS A 235 -4.96 -23.60 11.15
N LEU A 236 -3.99 -24.13 10.39
CA LEU A 236 -3.11 -25.21 10.86
C LEU A 236 -2.33 -24.84 12.12
N THR A 237 -1.83 -23.60 12.20
CA THR A 237 -1.11 -23.10 13.38
C THR A 237 -2.03 -23.01 14.60
N GLU A 238 -3.24 -22.47 14.44
CA GLU A 238 -4.24 -22.35 15.50
C GLU A 238 -4.76 -23.71 16.01
N GLU A 239 -4.97 -24.68 15.11
CA GLU A 239 -5.34 -26.05 15.47
C GLU A 239 -4.19 -26.74 16.22
N SER A 240 -2.94 -26.60 15.75
CA SER A 240 -1.77 -27.15 16.45
C SER A 240 -1.54 -26.55 17.85
N ALA A 241 -1.92 -25.29 18.05
CA ALA A 241 -1.86 -24.61 19.34
C ALA A 241 -2.95 -25.10 20.30
N LYS A 242 -4.14 -25.44 19.78
CA LYS A 242 -5.23 -26.05 20.56
C LYS A 242 -4.91 -27.49 20.97
N ASP A 243 -4.29 -28.28 20.11
CA ASP A 243 -3.87 -29.66 20.43
C ASP A 243 -2.79 -29.70 21.52
N LYS A 244 -1.90 -28.70 21.54
CA LYS A 244 -0.91 -28.53 22.63
C LYS A 244 -1.51 -28.01 23.93
N ALA A 245 -2.75 -27.52 23.93
CA ALA A 245 -3.45 -26.99 25.10
C ALA A 245 -4.44 -27.98 25.74
N ALA A 246 -4.49 -29.24 25.29
CA ALA A 246 -5.29 -30.27 25.93
C ALA A 246 -4.83 -30.49 27.40
N PRO A 247 -5.76 -30.64 28.37
CA PRO A 247 -5.40 -30.67 29.78
C PRO A 247 -4.60 -31.92 30.12
N ALA A 248 -3.49 -31.74 30.85
CA ALA A 248 -2.73 -32.85 31.42
C ALA A 248 -3.64 -33.74 32.27
N VAL A 249 -3.69 -35.03 31.94
CA VAL A 249 -4.40 -36.04 32.72
C VAL A 249 -3.84 -36.02 34.14
N SER A 250 -4.67 -35.63 35.11
CA SER A 250 -4.36 -35.70 36.54
C SER A 250 -4.19 -37.16 36.95
N VAL A 251 -2.94 -37.60 37.13
CA VAL A 251 -2.62 -38.85 37.80
C VAL A 251 -2.63 -38.56 39.30
N THR A 252 -3.73 -38.90 39.97
CA THR A 252 -3.81 -38.83 41.43
C THR A 252 -2.96 -39.96 42.02
N GLN A 253 -1.79 -39.62 42.57
CA GLN A 253 -0.97 -40.57 43.33
C GLN A 253 -1.62 -40.84 44.69
N VAL A 254 -1.95 -42.12 44.94
CA VAL A 254 -2.34 -42.63 46.26
C VAL A 254 -1.07 -42.79 47.10
N LEU A 255 -0.96 -42.05 48.19
CA LEU A 255 0.13 -42.19 49.17
C LEU A 255 -0.19 -43.33 50.16
N PRO A 256 0.76 -44.24 50.47
CA PRO A 256 0.58 -45.24 51.50
C PRO A 256 0.86 -44.70 52.91
N GLU A 257 0.13 -45.25 53.88
CA GLU A 257 0.12 -44.89 55.31
C GLU A 257 1.50 -45.02 55.98
N SER A 258 1.79 -44.07 56.87
CA SER A 258 2.99 -44.01 57.71
C SER A 258 2.86 -44.87 58.98
N PRO A 259 3.91 -45.59 59.41
CA PRO A 259 3.88 -46.35 60.65
C PRO A 259 4.15 -45.46 61.87
N THR A 260 3.35 -45.69 62.91
CA THR A 260 3.43 -45.10 64.25
C THR A 260 4.62 -45.61 65.08
N SER A 261 5.04 -44.78 66.05
CA SER A 261 5.48 -45.11 67.45
C SER A 261 6.87 -44.54 67.83
N PRO A 262 7.24 -44.38 69.13
CA PRO A 262 6.59 -43.52 70.14
C PRO A 262 7.58 -42.64 70.96
N SER A 263 7.00 -41.64 71.65
CA SER A 263 7.29 -41.09 73.00
C SER A 263 8.64 -40.47 73.39
N ALA A 264 8.51 -39.26 73.97
CA ALA A 264 9.25 -38.61 75.08
C ALA A 264 10.77 -38.39 74.87
N TRP A 265 11.32 -37.18 74.91
CA TRP A 265 11.08 -36.00 75.75
C TRP A 265 11.25 -34.70 74.96
#